data_AF-A0A7X8DMT6-F1
#
_entry.id   AF-A0A7X8DMT6-F1
#
_cell.length_a   1.000
_cell.length_b   1.000
_cell.length_c   1.000
_cell.angle_alpha   90.00
_cell.angle_beta   90.00
_cell.angle_gamma   90.00
#
_symmetry.space_group_name_H-M   'P 1'
#
loop_
_entity.id
_entity.type
_entity.pdbx_description
1 polymer ?
#
loop_
_entity_poly.entity_id
_entity_poly.type
_entity_poly.pdbx_seq_one_letter_code
_entity_poly.pdbx_strand_id
1 'polypeptide(L)'
;RSGCVIVRDRQILVTGYVGSPIGMAHCDDVGHQLKQVVHEDGSVTTHCMRTVHAEQNAICQAAKLGISLYESTLYCRMTPCRTCAMLIINCGIKRVVCEKKYHAGKESEEMFKICNVHLEYICEDVLQYEKQ
;
A
#
# COMPACT_ATOMS: atom_id res chain seq x y z
N ARG A 1 7.29 7.88 5.58
CA ARG A 1 7.96 6.57 5.41
C ARG A 1 6.96 5.47 5.74
N SER A 2 6.93 4.38 4.97
CA SER A 2 5.98 3.26 5.11
C SER A 2 6.64 1.96 4.65
N GLY A 3 6.21 0.83 5.23
CA GLY A 3 6.71 -0.51 4.94
C GLY A 3 5.57 -1.52 4.82
N CYS A 4 5.88 -2.63 4.15
CA CYS A 4 4.98 -3.73 3.88
C CYS A 4 5.73 -5.07 4.05
N VAL A 5 5.06 -6.05 4.64
CA VAL A 5 5.55 -7.43 4.77
C VAL A 5 4.45 -8.37 4.32
N ILE A 6 4.76 -9.34 3.46
CA ILE A 6 3.82 -10.37 3.03
C ILE A 6 4.26 -11.71 3.59
N VAL A 7 3.34 -12.41 4.24
CA VAL A 7 3.57 -13.62 5.04
C VAL A 7 2.63 -14.72 4.58
N ARG A 8 3.11 -15.95 4.54
CA ARG A 8 2.29 -17.17 4.44
C ARG A 8 2.89 -18.25 5.34
N ASP A 9 2.05 -19.06 5.96
CA ASP A 9 2.50 -20.16 6.84
C ASP A 9 3.46 -19.71 7.95
N ARG A 10 3.23 -18.50 8.50
CA ARG A 10 4.07 -17.84 9.52
C ARG A 10 5.51 -17.55 9.05
N GLN A 11 5.75 -17.56 7.74
CA GLN A 11 7.04 -17.22 7.14
C GLN A 11 6.92 -15.97 6.29
N ILE A 12 7.91 -15.07 6.41
CA ILE A 12 8.01 -13.90 5.55
C ILE A 12 8.38 -14.35 4.14
N LEU A 13 7.55 -13.98 3.17
CA LEU A 13 7.80 -14.25 1.76
C LEU A 13 8.62 -13.12 1.13
N VAL A 14 8.13 -11.89 1.28
CA VAL A 14 8.68 -10.68 0.67
C VAL A 14 8.39 -9.46 1.53
N THR A 15 9.15 -8.39 1.28
CA THR A 15 9.02 -7.11 1.97
C THR A 15 9.10 -5.96 0.97
N GLY A 16 8.57 -4.80 1.35
CA GLY A 16 8.70 -3.59 0.56
C GLY A 16 8.70 -2.36 1.44
N TYR A 17 9.33 -1.29 0.96
CA TYR A 17 9.26 0.03 1.58
C TYR A 17 8.94 1.06 0.51
N VAL A 18 8.42 2.22 0.93
CA VAL A 18 8.16 3.33 0.01
C VAL A 18 9.46 3.92 -0.52
N GLY A 19 9.67 3.89 -1.83
CA GLY A 19 10.94 4.30 -2.43
C GLY A 19 10.85 4.48 -3.93
N SER A 20 11.79 5.23 -4.50
CA SER A 20 11.90 5.41 -5.95
C SER A 20 12.33 4.10 -6.64
N PRO A 21 12.00 3.93 -7.93
CA PRO A 21 12.50 2.81 -8.71
C PRO A 21 14.03 2.69 -8.67
N ILE A 22 14.54 1.46 -8.83
CA ILE A 22 15.97 1.18 -8.86
C ILE A 22 16.64 2.05 -9.94
N GLY A 23 17.68 2.79 -9.55
CA GLY A 23 18.42 3.69 -10.43
C GLY A 23 17.90 5.14 -10.50
N MET A 24 16.83 5.48 -9.78
CA MET A 24 16.31 6.84 -9.67
C MET A 24 16.63 7.47 -8.31
N ALA A 25 16.81 8.79 -8.28
CA ALA A 25 17.05 9.54 -7.05
C ALA A 25 15.82 9.50 -6.12
N HIS A 26 16.06 9.34 -4.82
CA HIS A 26 15.01 9.27 -3.80
C HIS A 26 14.53 10.66 -3.37
N CYS A 27 13.36 10.72 -2.74
CA CYS A 27 12.82 11.97 -2.17
C CYS A 27 13.77 12.60 -1.16
N ASP A 28 14.52 11.78 -0.42
CA ASP A 28 15.47 12.25 0.59
C ASP A 28 16.69 12.95 -0.06
N ASP A 29 16.97 12.68 -1.34
CA ASP A 29 18.12 13.26 -2.06
C ASP A 29 17.74 14.53 -2.84
N VAL A 30 16.60 14.50 -3.54
CA VAL A 30 16.21 15.54 -4.52
C VAL A 30 14.85 16.16 -4.25
N GLY A 31 14.23 15.83 -3.12
CA GLY A 31 12.90 16.29 -2.74
C GLY A 31 11.75 15.51 -3.37
N HIS A 32 10.56 15.74 -2.84
CA HIS A 32 9.32 15.13 -3.32
C HIS A 32 8.90 15.69 -4.68
N GLN A 33 8.45 14.80 -5.57
CA GLN A 33 7.79 15.19 -6.82
C GLN A 33 6.28 15.22 -6.62
N LEU A 34 5.79 16.32 -6.04
CA LEU A 34 4.37 16.49 -5.73
C LEU A 34 3.60 16.84 -7.01
N LYS A 35 2.50 16.12 -7.25
CA LYS A 35 1.52 16.43 -8.29
C LYS A 35 0.13 16.50 -7.68
N GLN A 36 -0.68 17.43 -8.16
CA GLN A 36 -2.08 17.53 -7.82
C GLN A 36 -2.91 16.64 -8.77
N VAL A 37 -3.88 15.94 -8.20
CA VAL A 37 -4.87 15.15 -8.91
C VAL A 37 -6.24 15.73 -8.58
N VAL A 38 -6.98 16.08 -9.62
CA VAL A 38 -8.38 16.52 -9.52
C VAL A 38 -9.26 15.29 -9.70
N HIS A 39 -10.09 15.01 -8.71
CA HIS A 39 -11.05 13.91 -8.72
C HIS A 39 -12.34 14.31 -9.44
N GLU A 40 -13.16 13.32 -9.80
CA GLU A 40 -14.44 13.55 -10.51
C GLU A 40 -15.43 14.39 -9.68
N ASP A 41 -15.34 14.32 -8.36
CA ASP A 41 -16.13 15.13 -7.42
C ASP A 41 -15.60 16.57 -7.24
N GLY A 42 -14.54 16.94 -7.97
CA GLY A 42 -13.89 18.24 -7.90
C GLY A 42 -12.91 18.41 -6.74
N SER A 43 -12.75 17.40 -5.87
CA SER A 43 -11.75 17.45 -4.81
C SER A 43 -10.33 17.38 -5.40
N VAL A 44 -9.38 18.05 -4.76
CA VAL A 44 -7.97 18.07 -5.18
C VAL A 44 -7.13 17.39 -4.12
N THR A 45 -6.29 16.46 -4.55
CA THR A 45 -5.36 15.75 -3.67
C THR A 45 -3.94 15.91 -4.17
N THR A 46 -2.99 16.00 -3.25
CA THR A 46 -1.56 16.13 -3.57
C THR A 46 -0.85 14.81 -3.28
N HIS A 47 -0.19 14.25 -4.29
CA HIS A 47 0.51 12.98 -4.18
C HIS A 47 1.96 13.10 -4.66
N CYS A 48 2.87 12.41 -3.96
CA CYS A 48 4.25 12.27 -4.41
C CYS A 48 4.33 11.16 -5.47
N MET A 49 4.66 11.53 -6.71
CA MET A 49 4.74 10.60 -7.85
C MET A 49 6.13 10.00 -8.06
N ARG A 50 7.11 10.36 -7.21
CA ARG A 50 8.50 9.87 -7.29
C ARG A 50 8.68 8.46 -6.71
N THR A 51 7.74 8.02 -5.89
CA THR A 51 7.89 6.79 -5.09
C THR A 51 6.88 5.73 -5.48
N VAL A 52 7.35 4.50 -5.51
CA VAL A 52 6.52 3.30 -5.52
C VAL A 52 6.13 2.99 -4.07
N HIS A 53 4.87 2.60 -3.86
CA HIS A 53 4.35 2.29 -2.53
C HIS A 53 4.98 0.99 -1.98
N ALA A 54 4.94 0.81 -0.67
CA ALA A 54 5.57 -0.34 -0.02
C ALA A 54 4.94 -1.67 -0.48
N GLU A 55 3.62 -1.69 -0.64
CA GLU A 55 2.82 -2.83 -1.11
C GLU A 55 3.18 -3.19 -2.56
N GLN A 56 3.28 -2.18 -3.43
CA GLN A 56 3.71 -2.36 -4.81
C GLN A 56 5.13 -2.93 -4.87
N ASN A 57 6.06 -2.39 -4.09
CA ASN A 57 7.44 -2.91 -4.05
C ASN A 57 7.51 -4.35 -3.54
N ALA A 58 6.72 -4.73 -2.53
CA ALA A 58 6.63 -6.12 -2.06
C ALA A 58 6.08 -7.06 -3.15
N ILE A 59 5.02 -6.64 -3.86
CA ILE A 59 4.44 -7.41 -4.98
C ILE A 59 5.43 -7.52 -6.14
N CYS A 60 6.12 -6.44 -6.50
CA CYS A 60 7.17 -6.46 -7.52
C CYS A 60 8.33 -7.39 -7.13
N GLN A 61 8.73 -7.41 -5.86
CA GLN A 61 9.76 -8.35 -5.37
C GLN A 61 9.31 -9.79 -5.56
N ALA A 62 8.06 -10.12 -5.22
CA ALA A 62 7.51 -11.46 -5.40
C ALA A 62 7.49 -11.87 -6.87
N ALA A 63 7.03 -10.99 -7.76
CA ALA A 63 7.03 -11.23 -9.20
C ALA A 63 8.45 -11.45 -9.75
N LYS A 64 9.42 -10.64 -9.31
CA LYS A 64 10.83 -10.75 -9.73
C LYS A 64 11.45 -12.09 -9.29
N LEU A 65 11.08 -12.59 -8.11
CA LEU A 65 11.63 -13.82 -7.54
C LEU A 65 10.82 -15.08 -7.89
N GLY A 66 9.67 -14.94 -8.58
CA GLY A 66 8.78 -16.06 -8.87
C GLY A 66 8.07 -16.62 -7.63
N ILE A 67 7.82 -15.79 -6.62
CA ILE A 67 7.18 -16.18 -5.36
C ILE A 67 5.68 -15.95 -5.48
N SER A 68 4.88 -17.00 -5.32
CA SER A 68 3.42 -16.90 -5.31
C SER A 68 2.92 -16.21 -4.03
N LEU A 69 2.09 -15.18 -4.20
CA LEU A 69 1.41 -14.45 -3.13
C LEU A 69 -0.02 -14.95 -2.84
N TYR A 70 -0.47 -15.98 -3.56
CA TYR A 70 -1.81 -16.55 -3.39
C TYR A 70 -1.98 -17.08 -1.95
N GLU A 71 -3.16 -16.81 -1.36
CA GLU A 71 -3.54 -17.21 0.01
C GLU A 71 -2.59 -16.67 1.09
N SER A 72 -1.93 -15.54 0.83
CA SER A 72 -1.04 -14.89 1.81
C SER A 72 -1.76 -13.80 2.63
N THR A 73 -1.04 -13.31 3.65
CA THR A 73 -1.41 -12.16 4.47
C THR A 73 -0.44 -11.01 4.24
N LEU A 74 -0.97 -9.81 3.99
CA LEU A 74 -0.19 -8.58 3.91
C LEU A 74 -0.28 -7.80 5.22
N TYR A 75 0.85 -7.29 5.71
CA TYR A 75 0.95 -6.39 6.85
C TYR A 75 1.51 -5.04 6.38
N CYS A 76 0.83 -3.95 6.69
CA CYS A 76 1.27 -2.59 6.35
C CYS A 76 0.93 -1.59 7.45
N ARG A 77 1.53 -0.40 7.36
CA ARG A 77 1.34 0.66 8.36
C ARG A 77 -0.03 1.34 8.27
N MET A 78 -0.57 1.50 7.06
CA MET A 78 -1.81 2.23 6.82
C MET A 78 -2.66 1.51 5.79
N THR A 79 -3.94 1.84 5.72
CA THR A 79 -4.86 1.32 4.69
C THR A 79 -4.23 1.52 3.29
N PRO A 80 -4.08 0.44 2.50
CA PRO A 80 -3.56 0.56 1.14
C PRO A 80 -4.38 1.52 0.29
N CYS A 81 -3.73 2.28 -0.59
CA CYS A 81 -4.46 3.10 -1.55
C CYS A 81 -5.22 2.23 -2.56
N ARG A 82 -6.18 2.81 -3.29
CA ARG A 82 -6.99 2.11 -4.30
C ARG A 82 -6.17 1.24 -5.25
N THR A 83 -5.08 1.78 -5.79
CA THR A 83 -4.19 1.04 -6.71
C THR A 83 -3.52 -0.15 -6.03
N CYS A 84 -3.05 0.01 -4.79
CA CYS A 84 -2.48 -1.10 -4.03
C CYS A 84 -3.56 -2.15 -3.71
N ALA A 85 -4.77 -1.73 -3.32
CA ALA A 85 -5.89 -2.63 -3.05
C ALA A 85 -6.24 -3.50 -4.27
N MET A 86 -6.32 -2.93 -5.47
CA MET A 86 -6.53 -3.68 -6.71
C MET A 86 -5.45 -4.76 -6.92
N LEU A 87 -4.17 -4.40 -6.71
CA LEU A 87 -3.06 -5.34 -6.89
C LEU A 87 -3.10 -6.46 -5.84
N ILE A 88 -3.39 -6.13 -4.58
CA ILE A 88 -3.51 -7.07 -3.46
C ILE A 88 -4.60 -8.11 -3.77
N ILE A 89 -5.77 -7.65 -4.21
CA ILE A 89 -6.90 -8.51 -4.59
C ILE A 89 -6.49 -9.45 -5.74
N ASN A 90 -5.90 -8.91 -6.81
CA ASN A 90 -5.51 -9.69 -7.99
C ASN A 90 -4.36 -10.67 -7.72
N CYS A 91 -3.49 -10.39 -6.75
CA CYS A 91 -2.45 -11.33 -6.32
C CYS A 91 -3.01 -12.52 -5.52
N GLY A 92 -4.29 -12.48 -5.14
CA GLY A 92 -4.95 -13.52 -4.35
C GLY A 92 -4.61 -13.48 -2.86
N ILE A 93 -4.19 -12.32 -2.35
CA ILE A 93 -3.97 -12.10 -0.92
C ILE A 93 -5.33 -12.10 -0.22
N LYS A 94 -5.46 -12.84 0.89
CA LYS A 94 -6.76 -13.05 1.58
C LYS A 94 -6.94 -12.24 2.84
N ARG A 95 -5.86 -11.74 3.43
CA ARG A 95 -5.91 -10.94 4.64
C ARG A 95 -4.94 -9.76 4.55
N VAL A 96 -5.42 -8.59 4.96
CA VAL A 96 -4.66 -7.35 5.06
C VAL A 96 -4.75 -6.86 6.50
N VAL A 97 -3.60 -6.63 7.12
CA VAL A 97 -3.49 -6.14 8.49
C VAL A 97 -2.81 -4.78 8.45
N CYS A 98 -3.52 -3.77 8.89
CA CYS A 98 -3.05 -2.39 8.93
C CYS A 98 -2.75 -1.99 10.37
N GLU A 99 -1.64 -1.29 10.61
CA GLU A 99 -1.39 -0.69 11.93
C GLU A 99 -2.47 0.35 12.26
N LYS A 100 -2.81 1.23 11.30
CA LYS A 100 -3.76 2.35 11.51
C LYS A 100 -4.69 2.57 10.32
N LYS A 101 -5.84 3.18 10.61
CA LYS A 101 -6.82 3.60 9.59
C LYS A 101 -6.35 4.87 8.87
N TYR A 102 -6.43 4.86 7.54
CA TYR A 102 -6.15 6.03 6.70
C TYR A 102 -7.46 6.74 6.30
N HIS A 103 -7.50 8.07 6.38
CA HIS A 103 -8.72 8.88 6.18
C HIS A 103 -9.32 8.71 4.78
N ALA A 104 -8.48 8.58 3.76
CA ALA A 104 -8.89 8.37 2.38
C ALA A 104 -8.95 6.88 2.00
N GLY A 105 -9.03 5.98 2.98
CA GLY A 105 -9.03 4.52 2.76
C GLY A 105 -10.40 3.91 2.41
N LYS A 106 -11.50 4.68 2.52
CA LYS A 106 -12.88 4.16 2.45
C LYS A 106 -13.16 3.32 1.20
N GLU A 107 -12.73 3.79 0.03
CA GLU A 107 -12.91 3.05 -1.23
C GLU A 107 -12.18 1.69 -1.19
N SER A 108 -10.96 1.66 -0.66
CA SER A 108 -10.18 0.42 -0.57
C SER A 108 -10.80 -0.57 0.43
N GLU A 109 -11.39 -0.09 1.52
CA GLU A 109 -12.15 -0.91 2.48
C GLU A 109 -13.36 -1.57 1.81
N GLU A 110 -14.10 -0.81 1.00
CA GLU A 110 -15.25 -1.30 0.25
C GLU A 110 -14.83 -2.36 -0.79
N MET A 111 -13.73 -2.11 -1.51
CA MET A 111 -13.16 -3.09 -2.45
C MET A 111 -12.79 -4.40 -1.77
N PHE A 112 -12.09 -4.35 -0.63
CA PHE A 112 -11.73 -5.55 0.12
C PHE A 112 -12.97 -6.31 0.61
N LYS A 113 -14.00 -5.59 1.07
CA LYS A 113 -15.27 -6.19 1.49
C LYS A 113 -15.98 -6.92 0.33
N ILE A 114 -16.06 -6.29 -0.85
CA ILE A 114 -16.69 -6.89 -2.05
C ILE A 114 -15.94 -8.14 -2.49
N CYS A 115 -14.60 -8.11 -2.47
CA CYS A 115 -13.76 -9.20 -2.93
C CYS A 115 -13.43 -10.25 -1.85
N ASN A 116 -14.07 -10.15 -0.67
CA ASN A 116 -13.88 -11.06 0.46
C ASN A 116 -12.41 -11.18 0.92
N VAL A 117 -11.73 -10.04 1.02
CA VAL A 117 -10.40 -9.91 1.63
C VAL A 117 -10.58 -9.40 3.05
N HIS A 118 -10.08 -10.14 4.03
CA HIS A 118 -10.23 -9.80 5.44
C HIS A 118 -9.33 -8.62 5.81
N LEU A 119 -9.91 -7.49 6.18
CA LEU A 119 -9.18 -6.29 6.60
C LEU A 119 -9.26 -6.13 8.13
N GLU A 120 -8.10 -5.96 8.76
CA GLU A 120 -7.96 -5.79 10.21
C GLU A 120 -7.10 -4.57 10.55
N TYR A 121 -7.44 -3.88 11.63
CA TYR A 121 -6.70 -2.75 12.16
C TYR A 121 -6.15 -3.08 13.55
N ILE A 122 -4.86 -2.84 13.79
CA ILE A 122 -4.21 -3.13 15.08
C ILE A 122 -4.45 -1.99 16.09
N CYS A 123 -4.42 -0.74 15.65
CA CYS A 123 -4.74 0.43 16.47
C CYS A 123 -6.00 1.14 15.95
N GLU A 124 -6.90 1.51 16.86
CA GLU A 124 -8.12 2.27 16.54
C GLU A 124 -7.84 3.76 16.29
N ASP A 125 -6.62 4.24 16.53
CA ASP A 125 -6.24 5.64 16.31
C ASP A 125 -6.02 5.96 14.82
N VAL A 126 -6.74 6.96 14.34
CA VAL A 126 -6.70 7.48 12.97
C VAL A 126 -5.47 8.39 12.77
N LEU A 127 -4.57 8.08 11.82
CA LEU A 127 -3.28 8.78 11.68
C LEU A 127 -3.38 10.05 10.81
N GLN A 128 -3.59 11.23 11.42
CA GLN A 128 -3.61 12.52 10.70
C GLN A 128 -2.21 12.93 10.19
N TYR A 129 -2.15 13.42 8.96
CA TYR A 129 -0.94 14.02 8.38
C TYR A 129 -1.09 15.54 8.37
N GLU A 130 -0.11 16.27 8.91
CA GLU A 130 -0.14 17.74 9.03
C GLU A 130 0.04 18.49 7.70
N LYS A 131 0.36 17.80 6.58
CA LYS A 131 0.76 18.42 5.32
C LYS A 131 0.32 17.67 4.06
N GLN A 132 -0.98 17.37 3.95
CA GLN A 132 -1.60 16.99 2.67
C GLN A 132 -2.56 18.07 2.18
#